data_AF-A0A523FI43-F1
#
_entry.id   AF-A0A523FI43-F1
#
_cell.length_a   1.000
_cell.length_b   1.000
_cell.length_c   1.000
_cell.angle_alpha   90.00
_cell.angle_beta   90.00
_cell.angle_gamma   90.00
#
_symmetry.space_group_name_H-M   'P 1'
#
loop_
_entity.id
_entity.type
_entity.pdbx_description
1 polymer ?
#
loop_
_entity_poly.entity_id
_entity_poly.type
_entity_poly.pdbx_seq_one_letter_code
_entity_poly.pdbx_strand_id
1 'polypeptide(L)'
;MSQLKAVVQPVTPFAQNCSIIWCTETMKGAAVDPGGDVDRLVEILEEKGVTLEKILLTHGHLDHAGGTADLSERFGVPIEGPHKADLFLIEGLGKSADRYGFEGVRTFT
;
A
#
# COMPACT_ATOMS: atom_id res chain seq x y z
N MET A 1 5.38 7.07 27.05
CA MET A 1 4.28 6.55 26.21
C MET A 1 4.73 6.69 24.77
N SER A 2 4.82 5.59 24.03
CA SER A 2 5.03 5.67 22.58
C SER A 2 3.82 6.35 21.95
N GLN A 3 4.05 7.23 20.98
CA GLN A 3 3.01 7.89 20.21
C GLN A 3 2.97 7.25 18.83
N LEU A 4 1.78 7.13 18.26
CA LEU A 4 1.64 6.80 16.84
C LEU A 4 1.73 8.10 16.03
N LYS A 5 2.46 8.04 14.91
CA LYS A 5 2.47 9.09 13.89
C LYS A 5 1.98 8.53 12.57
N ALA A 6 1.51 9.44 11.72
CA ALA A 6 1.06 9.12 10.38
C ALA A 6 1.49 10.20 9.40
N VAL A 7 1.67 9.80 8.14
CA VAL A 7 1.71 10.69 6.98
C VAL A 7 0.76 10.14 5.94
N VAL A 8 0.05 11.02 5.25
CA VAL A 8 -0.84 10.69 4.15
C VAL A 8 -0.19 11.16 2.86
N GLN A 9 -0.03 10.24 1.92
CA GLN A 9 0.49 10.51 0.58
C GLN A 9 -0.61 10.16 -0.41
N PRO A 10 -1.18 11.16 -1.10
CA PRO A 10 -2.00 10.91 -2.27
C PRO A 10 -1.19 10.16 -3.33
N VAL A 11 -1.72 9.05 -3.82
CA VAL A 11 -1.11 8.21 -4.84
C VAL A 11 -1.97 8.19 -6.08
N THR A 12 -1.32 8.05 -7.23
CA THR A 12 -1.90 7.88 -8.56
C THR A 12 -2.73 9.10 -9.01
N PRO A 13 -3.16 9.16 -10.27
CA PRO A 13 -4.09 10.19 -10.73
C PRO A 13 -5.46 10.18 -10.03
N PHE A 14 -5.82 9.12 -9.30
CA PHE A 14 -7.05 9.10 -8.50
C PHE A 14 -6.95 9.91 -7.22
N ALA A 15 -5.75 10.34 -6.80
CA ALA A 15 -5.51 11.02 -5.54
C ALA A 15 -6.07 10.23 -4.33
N GLN A 16 -5.99 8.90 -4.41
CA GLN A 16 -6.31 8.02 -3.29
C GLN A 16 -5.25 8.21 -2.20
N ASN A 17 -5.64 8.14 -0.93
CA ASN A 17 -4.74 8.37 0.19
C ASN A 17 -4.07 7.08 0.69
N CYS A 18 -2.80 6.88 0.35
CA CYS A 18 -1.98 5.90 1.07
C CYS A 18 -1.50 6.51 2.39
N SER A 19 -1.74 5.82 3.51
CA SER A 19 -1.30 6.27 4.83
C SER A 19 -0.14 5.42 5.35
N ILE A 20 0.97 6.04 5.74
CA ILE A 20 2.06 5.35 6.45
C ILE A 20 1.91 5.70 7.93
N ILE A 21 1.67 4.69 8.76
CA ILE A 21 1.50 4.83 10.21
C ILE A 21 2.65 4.12 10.94
N TRP A 22 3.19 4.71 12.01
CA TRP A 22 4.30 4.11 12.75
C TRP A 22 4.36 4.48 14.22
N CYS A 23 5.01 3.63 15.00
CA CYS A 23 5.35 3.88 16.39
C CYS A 23 6.61 4.76 16.47
N THR A 24 6.56 5.88 17.20
CA THR A 24 7.71 6.81 17.31
C THR A 24 8.87 6.28 18.15
N GLU A 25 8.68 5.20 18.90
CA GLU A 25 9.73 4.61 19.74
C GLU A 25 10.52 3.55 18.98
N THR A 26 9.82 2.64 18.28
CA THR A 26 10.45 1.53 17.55
C THR A 26 10.72 1.84 16.09
N MET A 27 10.11 2.91 15.56
CA MET A 27 10.08 3.25 14.13
C MET A 27 9.49 2.15 13.24
N LYS A 28 8.80 1.17 13.81
CA LYS A 28 8.08 0.13 13.08
C LYS A 28 6.71 0.64 12.66
N GLY A 29 6.31 0.34 11.43
CA GLY A 29 5.08 0.86 10.85
C GLY A 29 4.43 -0.03 9.80
N ALA A 30 3.30 0.45 9.30
CA ALA A 30 2.53 -0.17 8.23
C ALA A 30 2.14 0.88 7.19
N ALA A 31 2.04 0.44 5.94
CA ALA A 31 1.43 1.21 4.85
C ALA A 31 -0.02 0.74 4.71
N VAL A 32 -0.95 1.69 4.59
CA VAL A 32 -2.38 1.43 4.43
C VAL A 32 -2.79 1.89 3.04
N ASP A 33 -3.36 0.97 2.25
CA ASP A 33 -3.84 1.20 0.89
C ASP A 33 -2.79 1.79 -0.08
N PRO A 34 -1.65 1.10 -0.31
CA PRO A 34 -0.66 1.53 -1.30
C PRO A 34 -1.17 1.27 -2.73
N GLY A 35 -2.00 2.17 -3.24
CA GLY A 35 -2.61 2.09 -4.58
C GLY A 35 -1.65 2.22 -5.76
N GLY A 36 -0.49 2.82 -5.55
CA GLY A 36 0.52 3.08 -6.59
C GLY A 36 1.64 3.98 -6.07
N ASP A 37 2.39 4.59 -6.99
CA ASP A 37 3.53 5.48 -6.69
C ASP A 37 4.52 4.87 -5.67
N VAL A 38 4.82 3.58 -5.84
CA VAL A 38 5.58 2.78 -4.87
C VAL A 38 6.95 3.37 -4.55
N ASP A 39 7.64 3.92 -5.56
CA ASP A 39 8.92 4.60 -5.35
C ASP A 39 8.79 5.79 -4.40
N ARG A 40 7.71 6.58 -4.55
CA ARG A 40 7.46 7.71 -3.65
C ARG A 40 7.15 7.24 -2.22
N LEU A 41 6.43 6.13 -2.06
CA LEU A 41 6.16 5.54 -0.76
C LEU A 41 7.46 5.05 -0.09
N VAL A 42 8.37 4.45 -0.87
CA VAL A 42 9.68 4.02 -0.39
C VAL A 42 10.52 5.21 0.07
N GLU A 43 10.58 6.28 -0.72
CA GLU A 43 11.27 7.52 -0.32
C GLU A 43 10.74 8.05 1.02
N ILE A 44 9.42 8.06 1.22
CA ILE A 44 8.82 8.52 2.48
C ILE A 44 9.21 7.60 3.65
N LEU A 45 9.19 6.28 3.45
CA LEU A 45 9.62 5.33 4.49
C LEU A 45 11.09 5.57 4.88
N GLU A 46 11.97 5.76 3.89
CA GLU A 46 13.39 6.05 4.09
C GLU A 46 13.61 7.41 4.76
N GLU A 47 12.98 8.48 4.27
CA GLU A 47 13.05 9.84 4.83
C GLU A 47 12.61 9.89 6.30
N LYS A 48 11.58 9.11 6.66
CA LYS A 48 11.07 9.03 8.03
C LYS A 48 11.85 8.04 8.89
N GLY A 49 12.71 7.21 8.32
CA GLY A 49 13.41 6.13 9.02
C GLY A 49 12.45 5.05 9.54
N VAL A 50 11.34 4.82 8.85
CA VAL A 50 10.32 3.84 9.24
C VAL A 50 10.66 2.46 8.68
N THR A 51 10.72 1.46 9.56
CA THR A 51 10.77 0.06 9.17
C THR A 51 9.35 -0.43 8.89
N LEU A 52 9.05 -0.70 7.62
CA LEU A 52 7.78 -1.30 7.23
C LEU A 52 7.72 -2.75 7.73
N GLU A 53 6.66 -3.12 8.46
CA GLU A 53 6.46 -4.50 8.94
C GLU A 53 5.29 -5.20 8.26
N LYS A 54 4.36 -4.46 7.65
CA LYS A 54 3.20 -5.00 6.93
C LYS A 54 2.53 -3.95 6.06
N ILE A 55 1.69 -4.43 5.14
CA ILE A 55 0.73 -3.63 4.40
C ILE A 55 -0.67 -3.97 4.89
N LEU A 56 -1.51 -2.96 5.08
CA LEU A 56 -2.91 -3.12 5.44
C LEU A 56 -3.78 -2.67 4.27
N LEU A 57 -4.78 -3.47 3.90
CA LEU A 57 -5.75 -3.11 2.88
C LEU A 57 -7.15 -2.98 3.47
N THR A 58 -7.78 -1.84 3.22
CA THR A 58 -9.18 -1.61 3.56
C THR A 58 -10.10 -2.41 2.64
N HIS A 59 -9.81 -2.41 1.34
CA HIS A 59 -10.55 -3.13 0.30
C HIS A 59 -9.70 -3.30 -0.98
N GLY A 60 -10.19 -4.07 -1.95
CA GLY A 60 -9.42 -4.54 -3.10
C GLY A 60 -9.49 -3.70 -4.38
N HIS A 61 -10.03 -2.48 -4.36
CA HIS A 61 -10.08 -1.65 -5.57
C HIS A 61 -8.66 -1.24 -6.04
N LEU A 62 -8.52 -1.03 -7.35
CA LEU A 62 -7.25 -0.71 -8.02
C LEU A 62 -6.50 0.45 -7.35
N ASP A 63 -7.22 1.53 -7.04
CA ASP A 63 -6.68 2.75 -6.46
C ASP A 63 -6.20 2.59 -5.01
N HIS A 64 -6.56 1.48 -4.33
CA HIS A 64 -6.10 1.14 -2.99
C HIS A 64 -5.06 0.00 -2.99
N ALA A 65 -5.20 -0.96 -3.90
CA ALA A 65 -4.42 -2.20 -3.90
C ALA A 65 -3.35 -2.27 -5.01
N GLY A 66 -3.35 -1.37 -5.98
CA GLY A 66 -2.55 -1.46 -7.21
C GLY A 66 -1.04 -1.57 -7.01
N GLY A 67 -0.48 -0.93 -5.99
CA GLY A 67 0.95 -0.98 -5.64
C GLY A 67 1.29 -2.00 -4.54
N THR A 68 0.33 -2.80 -4.08
CA THR A 68 0.50 -3.66 -2.90
C THR A 68 1.51 -4.78 -3.13
N ALA A 69 1.42 -5.48 -4.26
CA ALA A 69 2.33 -6.59 -4.58
C ALA A 69 3.79 -6.10 -4.66
N ASP A 70 4.01 -4.97 -5.34
CA ASP A 70 5.32 -4.36 -5.50
C ASP A 70 5.92 -3.90 -4.17
N LEU A 71 5.14 -3.21 -3.34
CA LEU A 71 5.61 -2.75 -2.04
C LEU A 71 5.87 -3.93 -1.08
N SER A 72 5.02 -4.96 -1.10
CA SER A 72 5.20 -6.17 -0.29
C SER A 72 6.49 -6.89 -0.67
N GLU A 73 6.73 -7.10 -1.96
CA GLU A 73 7.93 -7.78 -2.47
C GLU A 73 9.20 -6.98 -2.15
N ARG A 74 9.17 -5.65 -2.33
CA ARG A 74 10.33 -4.79 -2.09
C ARG A 74 10.81 -4.80 -0.64
N PHE A 75 9.89 -4.91 0.32
CA PHE A 75 10.23 -4.94 1.75
C PHE A 75 10.18 -6.35 2.36
N GLY A 76 9.69 -7.35 1.62
CA GLY A 76 9.51 -8.71 2.14
C GLY A 76 8.50 -8.78 3.29
N VAL A 77 7.44 -7.97 3.25
CA VAL A 77 6.46 -7.82 4.35
C VAL A 77 5.11 -8.43 4.00
N PRO A 78 4.39 -9.00 4.98
CA PRO A 78 3.06 -9.55 4.75
C PRO A 78 2.03 -8.47 4.38
N ILE A 79 1.03 -8.90 3.63
CA ILE A 79 -0.18 -8.14 3.34
C ILE A 79 -1.28 -8.66 4.29
N GLU A 80 -1.95 -7.75 5.00
CA GLU A 80 -3.10 -8.07 5.83
C GLU A 80 -4.36 -7.39 5.29
N GLY A 81 -5.39 -8.20 5.07
CA GLY A 81 -6.58 -7.78 4.34
C GLY A 81 -6.39 -7.84 2.81
N PRO A 82 -7.39 -7.38 2.03
CA PRO A 82 -8.72 -7.00 2.50
C PRO A 82 -9.52 -8.24 2.93
N HIS A 83 -10.79 -8.05 3.30
CA HIS A 83 -11.66 -9.19 3.59
C HIS A 83 -11.75 -10.14 2.37
N LYS A 84 -11.87 -11.45 2.58
CA LYS A 84 -11.90 -12.46 1.50
C LYS A 84 -12.99 -12.24 0.44
N ALA A 85 -14.03 -11.48 0.79
CA ALA A 85 -15.07 -11.08 -0.14
C ALA A 85 -14.57 -10.22 -1.31
N ASP A 86 -13.40 -9.59 -1.17
CA ASP A 86 -12.78 -8.74 -2.19
C ASP A 86 -11.85 -9.52 -3.13
N LEU A 87 -11.74 -10.85 -3.00
CA LEU A 87 -10.86 -11.66 -3.84
C LEU A 87 -11.10 -11.40 -5.35
N PHE A 88 -12.36 -11.24 -5.75
CA PHE A 88 -12.71 -10.94 -7.14
C PHE A 88 -12.18 -9.58 -7.63
N LEU A 89 -11.99 -8.61 -6.73
CA LEU A 89 -11.38 -7.32 -7.04
C LEU A 89 -9.87 -7.49 -7.23
N ILE A 90 -9.23 -8.28 -6.36
CA ILE A 90 -7.80 -8.59 -6.44
C ILE A 90 -7.48 -9.34 -7.73
N GLU A 91 -8.24 -10.40 -8.04
CA GLU A 91 -8.14 -11.13 -9.31
C GLU A 91 -8.45 -10.24 -10.53
N GLY A 92 -9.28 -9.22 -10.34
CA GLY A 92 -9.67 -8.23 -11.34
C GLY A 92 -8.71 -7.03 -11.49
N LEU A 93 -7.60 -6.97 -10.74
CA LEU A 93 -6.70 -5.82 -10.76
C LEU A 93 -6.10 -5.56 -12.15
N GLY A 94 -5.64 -6.58 -12.85
CA GLY A 94 -5.08 -6.42 -14.21
C GLY A 94 -6.09 -5.81 -15.19
N LYS A 95 -7.33 -6.30 -15.17
CA LYS A 95 -8.42 -5.74 -15.99
C LYS A 95 -8.74 -4.29 -15.63
N SER A 96 -8.70 -3.96 -14.33
CA SER A 96 -8.92 -2.60 -13.87
C SER A 96 -7.77 -1.69 -14.29
N ALA A 97 -6.54 -2.17 -14.19
CA ALA A 97 -5.33 -1.46 -14.60
C ALA A 97 -5.37 -1.11 -16.09
N ASP A 98 -5.69 -2.08 -16.95
CA ASP A 98 -5.87 -1.86 -18.40
C ASP A 98 -6.92 -0.78 -18.70
N ARG A 99 -8.03 -0.77 -17.94
CA ARG A 99 -9.13 0.19 -18.14
C ARG A 99 -8.72 1.62 -17.82
N TYR A 100 -7.87 1.80 -16.82
CA TYR A 100 -7.49 3.12 -16.30
C TYR A 100 -6.07 3.54 -16.68
N GLY A 101 -5.35 2.72 -17.46
CA GLY A 101 -4.00 3.02 -17.94
C GLY A 101 -2.92 2.89 -16.88
N PHE A 102 -3.09 1.99 -15.92
CA PHE A 102 -2.05 1.67 -14.94
C PHE A 102 -1.13 0.59 -15.51
N GLU A 103 0.18 0.75 -15.32
CA GLU A 103 1.18 -0.22 -15.74
C GLU A 103 1.72 -1.00 -14.54
N GLY A 104 2.18 -2.23 -14.77
CA GLY A 104 2.89 -3.01 -13.74
C GLY A 104 2.06 -3.52 -12.57
N VAL A 105 0.74 -3.29 -12.56
CA VAL A 105 -0.14 -3.76 -11.48
C VAL A 105 -0.21 -5.29 -11.46
N ARG A 106 0.07 -5.89 -10.30
CA ARG A 106 0.06 -7.34 -10.09
C ARG A 106 -0.97 -7.74 -9.04
N THR A 107 -1.52 -8.94 -9.22
CA THR A 107 -2.34 -9.58 -8.20
C THR A 107 -1.46 -10.13 -7.06
N PHE A 108 -2.07 -10.40 -5.92
CA PHE A 108 -1.42 -10.98 -4.74
C PHE A 108 -2.38 -11.94 -4.03
N THR A 109 -1.85 -12.70 -3.07
CA THR A 109 -2.58 -13.74 -2.31
C THR A 109 -2.41 -13.57 -0.82
#